data_AF-A0A5J4R0L7-F1
#
_entry.id   AF-A0A5J4R0L7-F1
#
_cell.length_a   1.000
_cell.length_b   1.000
_cell.length_c   1.000
_cell.angle_alpha   90.00
_cell.angle_beta   90.00
_cell.angle_gamma   90.00
#
_symmetry.space_group_name_H-M   'P 1'
#
loop_
_entity.id
_entity.type
_entity.pdbx_description
1 polymer ?
#
loop_
_entity_poly.entity_id
_entity_poly.type
_entity_poly.pdbx_seq_one_letter_code
_entity_poly.pdbx_strand_id
1 'polypeptide(L)'
;MKRQQGSFLHPIGYIEAKDIVVGLDGKKNKEQFDRYKKSLDNLIITNYLVFRLFENGELSISVTIGKVGKNGIEADSAQFEVFAGMIGDFTNYKGQNIRSSEQLSKMMAAKARLMAGIIEKALDEDAAQSDNNSLTEQLKGFRDVLIHDITTKGFADIYAQTIAYGMFAACLHDETSGVFSREAAARLIPPSNPFLRKLFQYIAGYDLDVRIRWVVDALADMFNYADMG
;
A
#
# COMPACT_ATOMS: atom_id res chain seq x y z
N MET A 1 -3.39 29.78 -4.00
CA MET A 1 -4.23 29.61 -2.80
C MET A 1 -3.55 28.55 -1.94
N LYS A 2 -3.01 28.92 -0.76
CA LYS A 2 -2.24 27.97 0.08
C LYS A 2 -3.21 26.97 0.73
N ARG A 3 -3.06 25.68 0.41
CA ARG A 3 -3.77 24.59 1.10
C ARG A 3 -3.42 24.66 2.59
N GLN A 4 -4.40 24.95 3.45
CA GLN A 4 -4.23 24.82 4.89
C GLN A 4 -4.28 23.33 5.24
N GLN A 5 -3.20 22.84 5.85
CA GLN A 5 -3.12 21.48 6.38
C GLN A 5 -4.06 21.35 7.59
N GLY A 6 -5.26 20.83 7.37
CA GLY A 6 -6.07 20.25 8.42
C GLY A 6 -5.48 18.88 8.80
N SER A 7 -5.11 18.73 10.06
CA SER A 7 -4.70 17.44 10.65
C SER A 7 -5.86 16.44 10.58
N PHE A 8 -5.59 15.18 10.17
CA PHE A 8 -6.32 13.88 10.31
C PHE A 8 -6.21 13.12 8.97
N LEU A 9 -5.85 11.82 8.82
CA LEU A 9 -5.19 10.81 9.66
C LEU A 9 -4.37 9.99 8.64
N HIS A 10 -3.24 10.54 8.22
CA HIS A 10 -2.40 9.92 7.20
C HIS A 10 -1.66 8.70 7.78
N PRO A 11 -1.43 7.63 7.00
CA PRO A 11 -0.58 6.54 7.44
C PRO A 11 0.82 7.11 7.70
N ILE A 12 1.18 7.19 8.98
CA ILE A 12 2.47 7.71 9.41
C ILE A 12 3.59 6.77 8.93
N GLY A 13 3.28 5.48 8.81
CA GLY A 13 4.10 4.45 8.19
C GLY A 13 3.36 3.13 8.14
N TYR A 14 4.04 2.08 7.70
CA TYR A 14 3.49 0.73 7.54
C TYR A 14 4.29 -0.25 8.37
N ILE A 15 3.63 -1.30 8.88
CA ILE A 15 4.29 -2.36 9.64
C ILE A 15 3.93 -3.70 9.00
N GLU A 16 4.94 -4.41 8.48
CA GLU A 16 4.82 -5.78 8.02
C GLU A 16 5.31 -6.72 9.14
N ALA A 17 4.37 -7.50 9.68
CA ALA A 17 4.65 -8.45 10.75
C ALA A 17 4.66 -9.89 10.21
N LYS A 18 5.70 -10.64 10.57
CA LYS A 18 5.80 -12.09 10.40
C LYS A 18 5.56 -12.80 11.73
N ASP A 19 5.23 -14.08 11.66
CA ASP A 19 5.17 -14.91 12.85
C ASP A 19 6.52 -14.93 13.56
N ILE A 20 6.48 -15.06 14.89
CA ILE A 20 7.65 -14.95 15.77
C ILE A 20 8.77 -15.95 15.44
N VAL A 21 8.42 -17.09 14.85
CA VAL A 21 9.34 -18.16 14.45
C VAL A 21 9.97 -17.93 13.07
N VAL A 22 9.44 -16.98 12.29
CA VAL A 22 9.91 -16.71 10.93
C VAL A 22 11.09 -15.75 10.98
N GLY A 23 12.22 -16.19 10.42
CA GLY A 23 13.39 -15.33 10.23
C GLY A 23 13.14 -14.26 9.17
N LEU A 24 13.52 -13.01 9.47
CA LEU A 24 13.35 -11.89 8.54
C LEU A 24 14.24 -12.00 7.29
N ASP A 25 15.35 -12.74 7.36
CA ASP A 25 16.28 -12.94 6.23
C ASP A 25 15.94 -14.17 5.36
N GLY A 26 14.79 -14.78 5.59
CA GLY A 26 14.33 -15.94 4.80
C GLY A 26 14.14 -15.59 3.32
N LYS A 27 14.62 -16.47 2.42
CA LYS A 27 14.49 -16.29 0.95
C LYS A 27 13.05 -16.02 0.50
N LYS A 28 12.07 -16.68 1.13
CA LYS A 28 10.63 -16.50 0.83
C LYS A 28 10.13 -15.08 1.11
N ASN A 29 10.78 -14.34 2.02
CA ASN A 29 10.37 -12.99 2.39
C ASN A 29 11.02 -11.93 1.49
N LYS A 30 12.17 -12.24 0.88
CA LYS A 30 13.01 -11.27 0.17
C LYS A 30 12.25 -10.49 -0.90
N GLU A 31 11.52 -11.19 -1.77
CA GLU A 31 10.79 -10.54 -2.85
C GLU A 31 9.68 -9.61 -2.34
N GLN A 32 8.94 -10.02 -1.31
CA GLN A 32 7.92 -9.18 -0.68
C GLN A 32 8.55 -7.94 -0.02
N PHE A 33 9.59 -8.14 0.77
CA PHE A 33 10.27 -7.06 1.49
C PHE A 33 10.93 -6.08 0.52
N ASP A 34 11.54 -6.55 -0.57
CA ASP A 34 12.12 -5.70 -1.60
C ASP A 34 11.05 -4.86 -2.30
N ARG A 35 9.84 -5.39 -2.54
CA ARG A 35 8.71 -4.59 -3.05
C ARG A 35 8.26 -3.53 -2.06
N TYR A 36 8.14 -3.90 -0.78
CA TYR A 36 7.66 -2.99 0.26
C TYR A 36 8.65 -1.84 0.49
N LYS A 37 9.94 -2.14 0.67
CA LYS A 37 10.99 -1.11 0.81
C LYS A 37 11.04 -0.13 -0.37
N LYS A 38 10.77 -0.59 -1.59
CA LYS A 38 10.74 0.26 -2.79
C LYS A 38 9.52 1.18 -2.89
N SER A 39 8.45 0.89 -2.14
CA SER A 39 7.14 1.49 -2.35
C SER A 39 6.58 2.21 -1.12
N LEU A 40 7.17 1.95 0.06
CA LEU A 40 6.73 2.46 1.35
C LEU A 40 7.91 3.22 1.99
N ASP A 41 7.73 4.53 2.14
CA ASP A 41 8.81 5.43 2.56
C ASP A 41 9.11 5.36 4.06
N ASN A 42 8.17 4.87 4.86
CA ASN A 42 8.36 4.62 6.30
C ASN A 42 7.77 3.25 6.64
N LEU A 43 8.64 2.27 6.85
CA LEU A 43 8.27 0.85 6.94
C LEU A 43 9.00 0.17 8.10
N ILE A 44 8.26 -0.48 8.99
CA ILE A 44 8.81 -1.46 9.93
C ILE A 44 8.58 -2.87 9.38
N ILE A 45 9.63 -3.68 9.36
CA ILE A 45 9.53 -5.12 9.17
C ILE A 45 9.88 -5.80 10.48
N THR A 46 9.00 -6.68 10.96
CA THR A 46 9.17 -7.32 12.27
C THR A 46 8.71 -8.77 12.31
N ASN A 47 9.27 -9.54 13.24
CA ASN A 47 8.74 -10.83 13.69
C ASN A 47 8.37 -10.79 15.18
N TYR A 48 7.95 -9.62 15.67
CA TYR A 48 7.65 -9.33 17.08
C TYR A 48 8.84 -9.33 18.04
N LEU A 49 10.01 -9.80 17.63
CA LEU A 49 11.24 -9.79 18.44
C LEU A 49 12.32 -8.89 17.83
N VAL A 50 12.48 -8.94 16.51
CA VAL A 50 13.35 -8.05 15.76
C VAL A 50 12.49 -7.04 15.02
N PHE A 51 12.84 -5.77 15.13
CA PHE A 51 12.21 -4.66 14.42
C PHE A 51 13.27 -4.02 13.53
N ARG A 52 12.94 -3.79 12.26
CA ARG A 52 13.81 -3.12 11.28
C ARG A 52 13.05 -1.95 10.69
N LEU A 53 13.49 -0.72 10.99
CA LEU A 53 12.92 0.50 10.45
C LEU A 53 13.63 0.84 9.15
N PHE A 54 12.85 0.96 8.08
CA PHE A 54 13.29 1.40 6.76
C PHE A 54 12.70 2.76 6.45
N GLU A 55 13.55 3.69 6.05
CA GLU A 55 13.17 5.03 5.61
C GLU A 55 13.65 5.23 4.17
N ASN A 56 12.72 5.55 3.27
CA ASN A 56 12.96 5.68 1.83
C ASN A 56 13.67 4.45 1.22
N GLY A 57 13.34 3.26 1.74
CA GLY A 57 13.90 1.98 1.30
C GLY A 57 15.24 1.58 1.92
N GLU A 58 15.89 2.48 2.67
CA GLU A 58 17.15 2.22 3.36
C GLU A 58 16.92 1.81 4.81
N LEU A 59 17.73 0.89 5.33
CA LEU A 59 17.64 0.47 6.73
C LEU A 59 18.18 1.60 7.63
N SER A 60 17.29 2.21 8.41
CA SER A 60 17.62 3.28 9.37
C SER A 60 18.15 2.70 10.68
N ILE A 61 17.38 1.82 11.31
CA ILE A 61 17.75 1.17 12.59
C ILE A 61 17.13 -0.22 12.72
N SER A 62 17.83 -1.12 13.42
CA SER A 62 17.35 -2.46 13.77
C SER A 62 17.48 -2.68 15.28
N VAL A 63 16.39 -3.13 15.91
CA VAL A 63 16.33 -3.36 17.36
C VAL A 63 15.80 -4.76 17.64
N THR A 64 16.44 -5.49 18.56
CA THR A 64 16.01 -6.83 18.98
C THR A 64 15.57 -6.75 20.44
N ILE A 65 14.28 -6.82 20.71
CA ILE A 65 13.72 -6.64 22.07
C ILE A 65 13.64 -7.95 22.87
N GLY A 66 14.03 -9.07 22.27
CA GLY A 66 14.03 -10.36 22.93
C GLY A 66 14.37 -11.50 21.98
N LYS A 67 14.32 -12.72 22.51
CA LYS A 67 14.57 -13.96 21.77
C LYS A 67 13.67 -15.08 22.28
N VAL A 68 13.49 -16.10 21.45
CA VAL A 68 12.86 -17.35 21.89
C VAL A 68 13.85 -18.13 22.75
N GLY A 69 13.54 -18.24 24.03
CA GLY A 69 14.29 -19.02 25.02
C GLY A 69 13.69 -20.39 25.27
N LYS A 70 14.23 -21.11 26.27
CA LYS A 70 13.78 -22.49 26.59
C LYS A 70 12.37 -22.56 27.17
N ASN A 71 11.97 -21.53 27.92
CA ASN A 71 10.70 -21.48 28.67
C ASN A 71 9.74 -20.41 28.14
N GLY A 72 9.94 -19.94 26.90
CA GLY A 72 9.18 -18.84 26.31
C GLY A 72 10.05 -17.69 25.84
N ILE A 73 9.48 -16.50 25.75
CA ILE A 73 10.21 -15.30 25.28
C ILE A 73 11.08 -14.74 26.40
N GLU A 74 12.39 -14.63 26.12
CA GLU A 74 13.35 -13.94 26.97
C GLU A 74 13.49 -12.50 26.47
N ALA A 75 13.04 -11.54 27.28
CA ALA A 75 13.12 -10.13 26.93
C ALA A 75 14.55 -9.58 27.08
N ASP A 76 14.92 -8.67 26.18
CA ASP A 76 16.16 -7.90 26.26
C ASP A 76 15.83 -6.46 26.70
N SER A 77 15.68 -6.29 28.03
CA SER A 77 15.31 -5.00 28.63
C SER A 77 16.29 -3.86 28.30
N ALA A 78 17.53 -4.16 27.94
CA ALA A 78 18.52 -3.14 27.55
C ALA A 78 18.16 -2.44 26.23
N GLN A 79 17.30 -3.06 25.41
CA GLN A 79 16.89 -2.53 24.11
C GLN A 79 15.58 -1.73 24.17
N PHE A 80 14.91 -1.67 25.32
CA PHE A 80 13.56 -1.08 25.41
C PHE A 80 13.54 0.42 25.16
N GLU A 81 14.53 1.17 25.66
CA GLU A 81 14.64 2.61 25.39
C GLU A 81 14.93 2.89 23.91
N VAL A 82 15.79 2.09 23.29
CA VAL A 82 16.10 2.21 21.86
C VAL A 82 14.87 1.88 21.02
N PHE A 83 14.12 0.84 21.41
CA PHE A 83 12.85 0.49 20.77
C PHE A 83 11.81 1.60 20.90
N ALA A 84 11.66 2.19 22.09
CA ALA A 84 10.75 3.31 22.31
C ALA A 84 11.14 4.52 21.43
N GLY A 85 12.43 4.83 21.34
CA GLY A 85 12.96 5.86 20.43
C GLY A 85 12.64 5.58 18.96
N MET A 86 12.89 4.36 18.50
CA MET A 86 12.58 3.92 17.13
C MET A 86 11.08 4.05 16.81
N ILE A 87 10.19 3.69 17.73
CA ILE A 87 8.73 3.89 17.55
C ILE A 87 8.39 5.40 17.56
N GLY A 88 9.06 6.19 18.39
CA GLY A 88 8.99 7.64 18.37
C GLY A 88 9.37 8.22 16.99
N ASP A 89 10.49 7.79 16.42
CA ASP A 89 10.94 8.23 15.09
C ASP A 89 9.96 7.79 14.00
N PHE A 90 9.53 6.52 14.03
CA PHE A 90 8.52 5.99 13.12
C PHE A 90 7.22 6.81 13.17
N THR A 91 6.74 7.17 14.35
CA THR A 91 5.49 7.94 14.54
C THR A 91 5.62 9.44 14.29
N ASN A 92 6.84 9.97 14.28
CA ASN A 92 7.12 11.38 13.97
C ASN A 92 7.59 11.58 12.52
N TYR A 93 7.68 10.52 11.72
CA TYR A 93 8.09 10.59 10.33
C TYR A 93 7.20 11.57 9.55
N LYS A 94 7.85 12.58 8.97
CA LYS A 94 7.21 13.54 8.07
C LYS A 94 7.62 13.15 6.65
N GLY A 95 6.67 12.58 5.90
CA GLY A 95 6.89 12.17 4.52
C GLY A 95 7.52 13.27 3.66
N GLN A 96 8.18 12.86 2.58
CA GLN A 96 8.80 13.81 1.67
C GLN A 96 7.73 14.55 0.85
N ASN A 97 7.83 15.88 0.78
CA ASN A 97 7.04 16.65 -0.20
C ASN A 97 7.44 16.22 -1.61
N ILE A 98 6.47 15.89 -2.45
CA ILE A 98 6.70 15.50 -3.84
C ILE A 98 6.77 16.79 -4.66
N ARG A 99 7.98 17.14 -5.09
CA ARG A 99 8.28 18.46 -5.70
C ARG A 99 8.41 18.44 -7.21
N SER A 100 8.31 17.27 -7.84
CA SER A 100 8.41 17.14 -9.30
C SER A 100 7.51 16.05 -9.85
N SER A 101 7.11 16.22 -11.11
CA SER A 101 6.36 15.21 -11.87
C SER A 101 7.15 13.90 -12.05
N GLU A 102 8.48 13.99 -12.16
CA GLU A 102 9.35 12.82 -12.20
C GLU A 102 9.29 12.01 -10.89
N GLN A 103 9.36 12.70 -9.74
CA GLN A 103 9.23 12.05 -8.44
C GLN A 103 7.85 11.41 -8.27
N LEU A 104 6.78 12.15 -8.61
CA LEU A 104 5.41 11.64 -8.55
C LEU A 104 5.22 10.38 -9.40
N SER A 105 5.65 10.41 -10.67
CA SER A 105 5.50 9.28 -11.59
C SER A 105 6.26 8.04 -11.12
N LYS A 106 7.47 8.20 -10.56
CA LYS A 106 8.23 7.09 -9.97
C LYS A 106 7.50 6.47 -8.78
N MET A 107 6.95 7.30 -7.89
CA MET A 107 6.19 6.84 -6.72
C MET A 107 4.87 6.17 -7.13
N MET A 108 4.13 6.75 -8.09
CA MET A 108 2.94 6.13 -8.69
C MET A 108 3.26 4.73 -9.24
N ALA A 109 4.33 4.62 -10.02
CA ALA A 109 4.72 3.34 -10.61
C ALA A 109 5.12 2.30 -9.55
N ALA A 110 5.77 2.73 -8.46
CA ALA A 110 6.10 1.85 -7.33
C ALA A 110 4.82 1.34 -6.64
N LYS A 111 3.88 2.24 -6.31
CA LYS A 111 2.60 1.87 -5.69
C LYS A 111 1.72 0.99 -6.58
N ALA A 112 1.69 1.24 -7.89
CA ALA A 112 0.97 0.38 -8.84
C ALA A 112 1.56 -1.04 -8.88
N ARG A 113 2.89 -1.18 -8.92
CA ARG A 113 3.55 -2.50 -8.86
C ARG A 113 3.32 -3.22 -7.53
N LEU A 114 3.33 -2.47 -6.43
CA LEU A 114 3.00 -3.00 -5.11
C LEU A 114 1.56 -3.53 -5.09
N MET A 115 0.61 -2.73 -5.56
CA MET A 115 -0.80 -3.09 -5.64
C MET A 115 -1.03 -4.31 -6.53
N ALA A 116 -0.42 -4.37 -7.72
CA ALA A 116 -0.49 -5.52 -8.61
C ALA A 116 -0.01 -6.79 -7.90
N GLY A 117 1.15 -6.76 -7.22
CA GLY A 117 1.65 -7.92 -6.50
C GLY A 117 0.78 -8.35 -5.31
N ILE A 118 0.02 -7.43 -4.69
CA ILE A 118 -0.95 -7.77 -3.64
C ILE A 118 -2.21 -8.40 -4.24
N ILE A 119 -2.73 -7.83 -5.33
CA ILE A 119 -3.90 -8.36 -6.05
C ILE A 119 -3.61 -9.77 -6.59
N GLU A 120 -2.46 -9.96 -7.24
CA GLU A 120 -2.02 -11.26 -7.77
C GLU A 120 -2.00 -12.31 -6.66
N LYS A 121 -1.31 -12.01 -5.55
CA LYS A 121 -1.22 -12.91 -4.41
C LYS A 121 -2.59 -13.20 -3.79
N ALA A 122 -3.43 -12.19 -3.62
CA ALA A 122 -4.77 -12.35 -3.06
C ALA A 122 -5.62 -13.31 -3.91
N LEU A 123 -5.62 -13.12 -5.23
CA LEU A 123 -6.35 -13.98 -6.16
C LEU A 123 -5.79 -15.41 -6.21
N ASP A 124 -4.47 -15.59 -6.12
CA ASP A 124 -3.86 -16.92 -6.07
C ASP A 124 -4.24 -17.66 -4.77
N GLU A 125 -4.29 -16.95 -3.64
CA GLU A 125 -4.77 -17.49 -2.35
C GLU A 125 -6.26 -17.89 -2.45
N ASP A 126 -7.09 -17.04 -3.03
CA ASP A 126 -8.52 -17.28 -3.21
C ASP A 126 -8.77 -18.52 -4.10
N ALA A 127 -8.00 -18.63 -5.19
CA ALA A 127 -8.07 -19.78 -6.09
C ALA A 127 -7.67 -21.08 -5.39
N ALA A 128 -6.64 -21.05 -4.54
CA ALA A 128 -6.22 -22.22 -3.76
C ALA A 128 -7.25 -22.63 -2.69
N GLN A 129 -7.99 -21.67 -2.15
CA GLN A 129 -9.01 -21.90 -1.12
C GLN A 129 -10.42 -22.14 -1.69
N SER A 130 -10.60 -22.03 -3.01
CA SER A 130 -11.92 -22.03 -3.66
C SER A 130 -12.86 -20.94 -3.15
N ASP A 131 -12.28 -19.82 -2.71
CA ASP A 131 -13.01 -18.68 -2.19
C ASP A 131 -13.46 -17.77 -3.34
N ASN A 132 -14.72 -17.35 -3.28
CA ASN A 132 -15.31 -16.44 -4.26
C ASN A 132 -15.66 -15.11 -3.58
N ASN A 133 -14.67 -14.23 -3.48
CA ASN A 133 -14.85 -12.88 -2.96
C ASN A 133 -15.00 -11.85 -4.08
N SER A 134 -15.14 -10.58 -3.69
CA SER A 134 -15.35 -9.47 -4.62
C SER A 134 -14.21 -9.32 -5.64
N LEU A 135 -12.94 -9.57 -5.26
CA LEU A 135 -11.80 -9.46 -6.16
C LEU A 135 -11.80 -10.57 -7.22
N THR A 136 -12.14 -11.80 -6.82
CA THR A 136 -12.35 -12.93 -7.75
C THR A 136 -13.49 -12.66 -8.73
N GLU A 137 -14.58 -12.03 -8.28
CA GLU A 137 -15.67 -11.59 -9.14
C GLU A 137 -15.25 -10.51 -10.14
N GLN A 138 -14.39 -9.57 -9.74
CA GLN A 138 -13.82 -8.59 -10.67
C GLN A 138 -12.98 -9.26 -11.76
N LEU A 139 -12.15 -10.24 -11.42
CA LEU A 139 -11.37 -11.01 -12.40
C LEU A 139 -12.29 -11.74 -13.39
N LYS A 140 -13.33 -12.43 -12.88
CA LYS A 140 -14.31 -13.14 -13.72
C LYS A 140 -15.03 -12.18 -14.67
N GLY A 141 -15.58 -11.08 -14.15
CA GLY A 141 -16.25 -10.07 -14.97
C GLY A 141 -15.32 -9.44 -16.01
N PHE A 142 -14.03 -9.25 -15.69
CA PHE A 142 -13.04 -8.76 -16.65
C PHE A 142 -12.78 -9.77 -17.77
N ARG A 143 -12.71 -11.07 -17.45
CA ARG A 143 -12.58 -12.13 -18.46
C ARG A 143 -13.79 -12.19 -19.39
N ASP A 144 -14.98 -12.07 -18.83
CA ASP A 144 -16.23 -12.17 -19.59
C ASP A 144 -16.44 -11.00 -20.57
N VAL A 145 -15.91 -9.81 -20.23
CA VAL A 145 -16.20 -8.57 -20.97
C VAL A 145 -15.03 -8.10 -21.83
N LEU A 146 -13.78 -8.33 -21.42
CA LEU A 146 -12.59 -7.70 -22.02
C LEU A 146 -11.59 -8.70 -22.59
N ILE A 147 -11.00 -9.55 -21.75
CA ILE A 147 -9.91 -10.44 -22.15
C ILE A 147 -10.11 -11.81 -21.52
N HIS A 148 -10.69 -12.75 -22.29
CA HIS A 148 -11.08 -14.07 -21.80
C HIS A 148 -9.91 -14.87 -21.18
N ASP A 149 -8.75 -14.85 -21.85
CA ASP A 149 -7.59 -15.65 -21.47
C ASP A 149 -6.59 -14.91 -20.56
N ILE A 150 -7.01 -13.82 -19.89
CA ILE A 150 -6.11 -13.06 -19.02
C ILE A 150 -5.67 -13.89 -17.80
N THR A 151 -4.38 -13.89 -17.53
CA THR A 151 -3.80 -14.53 -16.33
C THR A 151 -4.09 -13.69 -15.09
N THR A 152 -4.01 -14.29 -13.90
CA THR A 152 -4.13 -13.56 -12.62
C THR A 152 -3.18 -12.36 -12.57
N LYS A 153 -1.92 -12.60 -12.93
CA LYS A 153 -0.88 -11.58 -13.03
C LYS A 153 -1.24 -10.47 -14.03
N GLY A 154 -1.65 -10.84 -15.24
CA GLY A 154 -2.01 -9.88 -16.28
C GLY A 154 -3.18 -9.00 -15.85
N PHE A 155 -4.18 -9.59 -15.20
CA PHE A 155 -5.29 -8.85 -14.61
C PHE A 155 -4.80 -7.90 -13.52
N ALA A 156 -4.01 -8.40 -12.56
CA ALA A 156 -3.50 -7.60 -11.46
C ALA A 156 -2.70 -6.38 -11.94
N ASP A 157 -1.85 -6.56 -12.95
CA ASP A 157 -1.06 -5.48 -13.56
C ASP A 157 -1.95 -4.42 -14.23
N ILE A 158 -2.89 -4.83 -15.10
CA ILE A 158 -3.80 -3.90 -15.80
C ILE A 158 -4.71 -3.20 -14.81
N TYR A 159 -5.23 -3.93 -13.82
CA TYR A 159 -6.14 -3.41 -12.81
C TYR A 159 -5.46 -2.34 -11.96
N ALA A 160 -4.26 -2.62 -11.44
CA ALA A 160 -3.49 -1.67 -10.64
C ALA A 160 -3.08 -0.43 -11.44
N GLN A 161 -2.67 -0.60 -12.71
CA GLN A 161 -2.35 0.53 -13.59
C GLN A 161 -3.58 1.40 -13.87
N THR A 162 -4.74 0.78 -14.08
CA THR A 162 -5.99 1.48 -14.34
C THR A 162 -6.45 2.29 -13.12
N ILE A 163 -6.31 1.73 -11.92
CA ILE A 163 -6.57 2.45 -10.66
C ILE A 163 -5.60 3.64 -10.54
N ALA A 164 -4.30 3.43 -10.75
CA ALA A 164 -3.31 4.50 -10.62
C ALA A 164 -3.53 5.64 -11.61
N TYR A 165 -3.75 5.32 -12.88
CA TYR A 165 -4.03 6.32 -13.91
C TYR A 165 -5.36 7.04 -13.66
N GLY A 166 -6.42 6.30 -13.34
CA GLY A 166 -7.73 6.90 -13.09
C GLY A 166 -7.72 7.80 -11.86
N MET A 167 -7.04 7.42 -10.77
CA MET A 167 -6.89 8.28 -9.59
C MET A 167 -6.11 9.54 -9.90
N PHE A 168 -5.03 9.44 -10.67
CA PHE A 168 -4.27 10.61 -11.11
C PHE A 168 -5.12 11.55 -11.97
N ALA A 169 -5.85 11.00 -12.95
CA ALA A 169 -6.75 11.79 -13.79
C ALA A 169 -7.85 12.48 -12.97
N ALA A 170 -8.48 11.76 -12.04
CA ALA A 170 -9.46 12.34 -11.13
C ALA A 170 -8.85 13.44 -10.24
N CYS A 171 -7.65 13.23 -9.72
CA CYS A 171 -6.96 14.22 -8.89
C CYS A 171 -6.65 15.51 -9.65
N LEU A 172 -6.30 15.43 -10.95
CA LEU A 172 -6.09 16.62 -11.78
C LEU A 172 -7.37 17.46 -11.97
N HIS A 173 -8.53 16.84 -11.81
CA HIS A 173 -9.83 17.49 -11.90
C HIS A 173 -10.44 17.82 -10.52
N ASP A 174 -9.72 17.58 -9.42
CA ASP A 174 -10.19 17.90 -8.08
C ASP A 174 -9.97 19.39 -7.78
N GLU A 175 -11.03 20.18 -7.95
CA GLU A 175 -11.04 21.61 -7.61
C GLU A 175 -11.31 21.86 -6.11
N THR A 176 -11.52 20.81 -5.31
CA THR A 176 -11.81 20.98 -3.89
C THR A 176 -10.55 21.32 -3.10
N SER A 177 -10.70 22.07 -2.00
CA SER A 177 -9.63 22.31 -1.04
C SER A 177 -9.44 21.15 -0.04
N GLY A 178 -10.12 20.02 -0.28
CA GLY A 178 -10.16 18.86 0.61
C GLY A 178 -9.03 17.87 0.37
N VAL A 179 -9.05 16.78 1.14
CA VAL A 179 -8.14 15.63 0.98
C VAL A 179 -8.67 14.74 -0.15
N PHE A 180 -7.83 14.51 -1.16
CA PHE A 180 -8.13 13.56 -2.22
C PHE A 180 -8.19 12.14 -1.65
N SER A 181 -9.22 11.40 -2.04
CA SER A 181 -9.56 10.06 -1.53
C SER A 181 -10.07 9.18 -2.67
N ARG A 182 -10.15 7.86 -2.46
CA ARG A 182 -10.74 6.93 -3.45
C ARG A 182 -12.22 7.24 -3.73
N GLU A 183 -12.96 7.73 -2.74
CA GLU A 183 -14.33 8.21 -2.88
C GLU A 183 -14.40 9.50 -3.71
N ALA A 184 -13.46 10.43 -3.52
CA ALA A 184 -13.34 11.61 -4.38
C ALA A 184 -13.05 11.21 -5.82
N ALA A 185 -12.13 10.27 -6.03
CA ALA A 185 -11.80 9.76 -7.35
C ALA A 185 -13.04 9.23 -8.07
N ALA A 186 -13.87 8.41 -7.41
CA ALA A 186 -15.09 7.87 -8.00
C ALA A 186 -16.13 8.92 -8.42
N ARG A 187 -16.16 10.08 -7.75
CA ARG A 187 -17.03 11.20 -8.15
C ARG A 187 -16.50 11.99 -9.34
N LEU A 188 -15.17 12.06 -9.48
CA LEU A 188 -14.47 12.91 -10.45
C LEU A 188 -14.16 12.20 -11.78
N ILE A 189 -14.22 10.86 -11.83
CA ILE A 189 -14.07 10.13 -13.10
C ILE A 189 -15.21 10.49 -14.07
N PRO A 190 -14.91 10.89 -15.31
CA PRO A 190 -15.93 11.20 -16.31
C PRO A 190 -16.90 10.03 -16.56
N PRO A 191 -18.21 10.29 -16.69
CA PRO A 191 -19.21 9.24 -16.89
C PRO A 191 -19.14 8.58 -18.28
N SER A 192 -18.33 9.12 -19.19
CA SER A 192 -18.17 8.67 -20.58
C SER A 192 -17.49 7.31 -20.74
N ASN A 193 -16.82 6.80 -19.70
CA ASN A 193 -16.25 5.45 -19.69
C ASN A 193 -16.97 4.57 -18.64
N PRO A 194 -17.98 3.77 -19.04
CA PRO A 194 -18.75 2.93 -18.12
C PRO A 194 -17.92 1.90 -17.35
N PHE A 195 -16.83 1.39 -17.95
CA PHE A 195 -15.93 0.45 -17.29
C PHE A 195 -15.16 1.13 -16.16
N LEU A 196 -14.49 2.25 -16.45
CA LEU A 196 -13.78 3.03 -15.43
C LEU A 196 -14.72 3.50 -14.32
N ARG A 197 -15.95 3.90 -14.67
CA ARG A 197 -16.94 4.30 -13.68
C ARG A 197 -17.31 3.17 -12.72
N LYS A 198 -17.60 1.96 -13.23
CA LYS A 198 -17.89 0.79 -12.39
C LYS A 198 -16.69 0.39 -11.52
N LEU A 199 -15.50 0.39 -12.10
CA LEU A 199 -14.26 0.11 -11.37
C LEU A 199 -14.08 1.07 -10.20
N PHE A 200 -14.22 2.38 -10.45
CA PHE A 200 -14.02 3.38 -9.42
C PHE A 200 -15.15 3.39 -8.37
N GLN A 201 -16.37 3.01 -8.74
CA GLN A 201 -17.44 2.76 -7.78
C GLN A 201 -17.12 1.58 -6.86
N TYR A 202 -16.57 0.49 -7.41
CA TYR A 202 -16.14 -0.66 -6.61
C TYR A 202 -15.01 -0.28 -5.64
N ILE A 203 -13.95 0.39 -6.10
CA ILE A 203 -12.86 0.77 -5.21
C ILE A 203 -13.29 1.81 -4.16
N ALA A 204 -14.30 2.64 -4.43
CA ALA A 204 -14.87 3.55 -3.44
C ALA A 204 -15.85 2.84 -2.47
N GLY A 205 -16.33 1.65 -2.82
CA GLY A 205 -17.33 0.91 -2.06
C GLY A 205 -16.78 0.24 -0.80
N TYR A 206 -17.69 -0.12 0.11
CA TYR A 206 -17.38 -0.87 1.33
C TYR A 206 -16.92 -2.31 1.05
N ASP A 207 -17.32 -2.85 -0.11
CA ASP A 207 -17.03 -4.21 -0.57
C ASP A 207 -15.61 -4.36 -1.18
N LEU A 208 -14.81 -3.28 -1.18
CA LEU A 208 -13.41 -3.34 -1.57
C LEU A 208 -12.67 -4.31 -0.63
N ASP A 209 -12.02 -5.31 -1.23
CA ASP A 209 -11.22 -6.29 -0.51
C ASP A 209 -10.22 -5.60 0.45
N VAL A 210 -10.29 -5.98 1.73
CA VAL A 210 -9.50 -5.38 2.81
C VAL A 210 -7.99 -5.52 2.56
N ARG A 211 -7.55 -6.56 1.85
CA ARG A 211 -6.14 -6.83 1.53
C ARG A 211 -5.55 -5.79 0.60
N ILE A 212 -6.38 -5.15 -0.25
CA ILE A 212 -5.93 -4.13 -1.22
C ILE A 212 -6.32 -2.71 -0.82
N ARG A 213 -7.29 -2.54 0.10
CA ARG A 213 -7.78 -1.23 0.54
C ARG A 213 -6.65 -0.28 0.95
N TRP A 214 -5.76 -0.73 1.82
CA TRP A 214 -4.68 0.11 2.34
C TRP A 214 -3.74 0.64 1.25
N VAL A 215 -3.45 -0.14 0.20
CA VAL A 215 -2.55 0.29 -0.88
C VAL A 215 -3.25 1.25 -1.84
N VAL A 216 -4.57 1.13 -2.00
CA VAL A 216 -5.41 2.08 -2.73
C VAL A 216 -5.48 3.42 -1.99
N ASP A 217 -5.69 3.39 -0.67
CA ASP A 217 -5.66 4.60 0.16
C ASP A 217 -4.27 5.26 0.14
N ALA A 218 -3.20 4.45 0.26
CA ALA A 218 -1.82 4.92 0.15
C ALA A 218 -1.49 5.58 -1.20
N LEU A 219 -2.20 5.21 -2.27
CA LEU A 219 -2.05 5.83 -3.59
C LEU A 219 -2.78 7.17 -3.65
N ALA A 220 -4.00 7.26 -3.10
CA ALA A 220 -4.73 8.52 -2.99
C ALA A 220 -3.95 9.54 -2.13
N ASP A 221 -3.43 9.09 -0.99
CA ASP A 221 -2.65 9.91 -0.05
C ASP A 221 -1.42 10.55 -0.70
N MET A 222 -0.73 9.80 -1.56
CA MET A 222 0.44 10.32 -2.26
C MET A 222 0.11 11.57 -3.10
N PHE A 223 -1.08 11.66 -3.69
CA PHE A 223 -1.48 12.85 -4.45
C PHE A 223 -1.73 14.07 -3.56
N ASN A 224 -2.02 13.88 -2.27
CA ASN A 224 -2.16 14.97 -1.31
C ASN A 224 -0.82 15.63 -0.97
N TYR A 225 0.31 14.91 -1.13
CA TYR A 225 1.67 15.40 -0.94
C TYR A 225 2.35 15.88 -2.23
N ALA A 226 1.68 15.68 -3.37
CA ALA A 226 2.13 16.19 -4.66
C ALA A 226 1.71 17.64 -4.82
N ASP A 227 2.69 18.49 -5.13
CA ASP A 227 2.38 19.80 -5.69
C ASP A 227 1.89 19.59 -7.11
N MET A 228 0.57 19.59 -7.26
CA MET A 228 -0.14 19.34 -8.53
C MET A 228 -0.45 20.65 -9.26
N GLY A 229 0.22 21.76 -8.90
CA GLY A 229 0.04 23.10 -9.47
C GLY A 229 1.33 23.90 -9.59
#